data_AF-A0A420HVC2-F1
#
_entry.id   AF-A0A420HVC2-F1
#
_cell.length_a   1.000
_cell.length_b   1.000
_cell.length_c   1.000
_cell.angle_alpha   90.00
_cell.angle_beta   90.00
_cell.angle_gamma   90.00
#
_symmetry.space_group_name_H-M   'P 1'
#
loop_
_entity.id
_entity.type
_entity.pdbx_description
1 polymer ?
#
loop_
_entity_poly.entity_id
_entity_poly.type
_entity_poly.pdbx_seq_one_letter_code
_entity_poly.pdbx_strand_id
1 'polypeptide(L)'
;MTTVPKSNYVINLDLYGKDIDIKNIELHTKPTINGYIVWVMNVWQNGEYRDEALIEAFQEDFAEWTTKLFDIADRLLLRDLRDHLRQNGVFIENRPGVKYAKQLENILTQDVEHNWTEQEIEFVTKRGTFNSRFNTKNEYSSQYPEERTEKQDEQVPNLRDLTLLPKFSLEIIPTSYIGQDGDLKKSQLNEN
;
A
#
# COMPACT_ATOMS: atom_id res chain seq x y z
N MET A 1 17.07 -12.55 -22.53
CA MET A 1 18.18 -12.91 -21.62
C MET A 1 17.91 -12.18 -20.33
N THR A 2 17.67 -12.89 -19.22
CA THR A 2 17.44 -12.26 -17.91
C THR A 2 18.72 -11.54 -17.52
N THR A 3 18.70 -10.22 -17.45
CA THR A 3 19.85 -9.45 -16.96
C THR A 3 20.07 -9.80 -15.50
N VAL A 4 21.22 -10.39 -15.16
CA VAL A 4 21.55 -10.75 -13.79
C VAL A 4 21.58 -9.46 -12.96
N PRO A 5 20.69 -9.30 -11.97
CA PRO A 5 20.71 -8.10 -11.15
C PRO A 5 21.96 -8.10 -10.28
N LYS A 6 22.48 -6.90 -10.01
CA LYS A 6 23.49 -6.72 -8.98
C LYS A 6 22.87 -7.08 -7.63
N SER A 7 23.17 -8.28 -7.13
CA SER A 7 22.66 -8.79 -5.86
C SER A 7 23.64 -8.50 -4.73
N ASN A 8 23.12 -8.14 -3.55
CA ASN A 8 23.90 -8.07 -2.31
C ASN A 8 24.13 -9.46 -1.68
N TYR A 9 23.56 -10.51 -2.29
CA TYR A 9 23.57 -11.88 -1.80
C TYR A 9 24.35 -12.79 -2.74
N VAL A 10 25.01 -13.81 -2.16
CA VAL A 10 25.63 -14.87 -2.96
C VAL A 10 24.52 -15.69 -3.59
N ILE A 11 24.51 -15.79 -4.92
CA ILE A 11 23.50 -16.51 -5.71
C ILE A 11 24.14 -17.52 -6.67
N ASN A 12 23.43 -18.61 -6.94
CA ASN A 12 23.79 -19.55 -8.01
C ASN A 12 23.31 -19.00 -9.36
N LEU A 13 24.24 -18.51 -10.17
CA LEU A 13 23.93 -17.87 -11.46
C LEU A 13 23.43 -18.86 -12.52
N ASP A 14 23.86 -20.12 -12.47
CA ASP A 14 23.49 -21.14 -13.46
C ASP A 14 22.01 -21.54 -13.35
N LEU A 15 21.43 -21.35 -12.16
CA LEU A 15 20.03 -21.62 -11.84
C LEU A 15 19.17 -20.36 -11.75
N TYR A 16 19.75 -19.17 -11.87
CA TYR A 16 19.00 -17.92 -11.80
C TYR A 16 17.98 -17.82 -12.94
N GLY A 17 16.74 -17.47 -12.63
CA GLY A 17 15.67 -17.40 -13.62
C GLY A 17 15.03 -18.74 -13.97
N LYS A 18 15.31 -19.79 -13.18
CA LYS A 18 14.71 -21.12 -13.34
C LYS A 18 13.99 -21.52 -12.07
N ASP A 19 12.95 -22.31 -12.24
CA ASP A 19 12.28 -22.96 -11.11
C ASP A 19 13.21 -23.97 -10.42
N ILE A 20 12.99 -24.20 -9.13
CA ILE A 20 13.79 -25.12 -8.33
C ILE A 20 12.98 -26.37 -7.99
N ASP A 21 13.53 -27.55 -8.27
CA ASP A 21 12.97 -28.79 -7.76
C ASP A 21 13.29 -28.91 -6.27
N ILE A 22 12.35 -28.53 -5.41
CA ILE A 22 12.52 -28.58 -3.96
C ILE A 22 12.58 -30.01 -3.41
N LYS A 23 12.28 -31.04 -4.20
CA LYS A 23 12.47 -32.45 -3.79
C LYS A 23 13.92 -32.90 -3.99
N ASN A 24 14.68 -32.18 -4.80
CA ASN A 24 16.12 -32.40 -4.96
C ASN A 24 16.91 -31.67 -3.85
N ILE A 25 17.29 -32.43 -2.82
CA ILE A 25 18.03 -31.94 -1.65
C ILE A 25 19.41 -31.37 -2.02
N GLU A 26 20.03 -31.80 -3.13
CA GLU A 26 21.32 -31.25 -3.59
C GLU A 26 21.19 -29.77 -4.01
N LEU A 27 19.98 -29.34 -4.37
CA LEU A 27 19.68 -27.95 -4.72
C LEU A 27 19.41 -27.07 -3.49
N HIS A 28 19.30 -27.65 -2.28
CA HIS A 28 19.03 -26.94 -1.02
C HIS A 28 20.28 -26.25 -0.47
N THR A 29 20.95 -25.50 -1.33
CA THR A 29 22.14 -24.72 -1.00
C THR A 29 21.77 -23.24 -0.89
N LYS A 30 22.42 -22.54 0.03
CA LYS A 30 22.20 -21.10 0.23
C LYS A 30 22.23 -20.28 -1.08
N PRO A 31 23.23 -20.43 -1.97
CA PRO A 31 23.24 -19.65 -3.22
C PRO A 31 22.04 -19.95 -4.14
N THR A 32 21.56 -21.19 -4.17
CA THR A 32 20.43 -21.59 -5.00
C THR A 32 19.13 -21.02 -4.46
N ILE A 33 18.88 -21.18 -3.15
CA ILE A 33 17.69 -20.64 -2.47
C ILE A 33 17.68 -19.10 -2.51
N ASN A 34 18.82 -18.45 -2.25
CA ASN A 34 18.94 -16.99 -2.40
C ASN A 34 18.64 -16.55 -3.84
N GLY A 35 19.18 -17.27 -4.83
CA GLY A 35 19.00 -16.96 -6.25
C GLY A 35 17.54 -17.02 -6.66
N TYR A 36 16.81 -18.05 -6.21
CA TYR A 36 15.39 -18.19 -6.47
C TYR A 36 14.58 -17.02 -5.88
N ILE A 37 14.77 -16.71 -4.59
CA ILE A 37 14.06 -15.60 -3.94
C ILE A 37 14.34 -14.26 -4.64
N VAL A 38 15.61 -13.97 -4.97
CA VAL A 38 15.97 -12.73 -5.67
C VAL A 38 15.36 -12.67 -7.07
N TRP A 39 15.29 -13.80 -7.78
CA TRP A 39 14.64 -13.87 -9.09
C TRP A 39 13.15 -13.57 -8.99
N VAL A 40 12.44 -14.27 -8.12
CA VAL A 40 10.99 -14.13 -7.96
C VAL A 40 10.62 -12.71 -7.50
N MET A 41 11.35 -12.14 -6.54
CA MET A 41 11.17 -10.73 -6.14
C MET A 41 11.34 -9.75 -7.30
N ASN A 42 12.29 -10.00 -8.22
CA ASN A 42 12.51 -9.16 -9.39
C ASN A 42 11.35 -9.31 -10.40
N VAL A 43 10.80 -10.51 -10.57
CA VAL A 43 9.60 -10.74 -11.40
C VAL A 43 8.43 -9.93 -10.88
N TRP A 44 8.13 -10.02 -9.58
CA TRP A 44 7.03 -9.27 -8.95
C TRP A 44 7.23 -7.75 -9.05
N GLN A 45 8.45 -7.26 -8.84
CA GLN A 45 8.77 -5.84 -8.97
C GLN A 45 8.57 -5.32 -10.40
N ASN A 46 9.04 -6.06 -11.41
CA ASN A 46 8.87 -5.66 -12.81
C ASN A 46 7.42 -5.76 -13.29
N GLY A 47 6.64 -6.65 -12.70
CA GLY A 47 5.20 -6.78 -12.96
C GLY A 47 4.31 -5.89 -12.08
N GLU A 48 4.91 -5.07 -11.21
CA GLU A 48 4.20 -4.18 -10.28
C GLU A 48 3.15 -4.90 -9.39
N TYR A 49 3.47 -6.13 -8.99
CA TYR A 49 2.58 -6.95 -8.14
C TYR A 49 2.38 -6.28 -6.79
N ARG A 50 1.13 -6.24 -6.33
CA ARG A 50 0.71 -5.69 -5.03
C ARG A 50 -0.62 -6.30 -4.58
N ASP A 51 -0.95 -6.07 -3.33
CA ASP A 51 -2.21 -6.46 -2.70
C ASP A 51 -2.50 -7.96 -2.94
N GLU A 52 -3.68 -8.31 -3.46
CA GLU A 52 -4.11 -9.70 -3.66
C GLU A 52 -3.22 -10.45 -4.65
N ALA A 53 -2.85 -9.80 -5.76
CA ALA A 53 -2.01 -10.42 -6.78
C ALA A 53 -0.64 -10.82 -6.24
N LEU A 54 -0.08 -10.06 -5.29
CA LEU A 54 1.23 -10.36 -4.70
C LEU A 54 1.16 -11.52 -3.70
N ILE A 55 0.13 -11.60 -2.86
CA ILE A 55 0.00 -12.73 -1.93
C ILE A 55 -0.32 -14.03 -2.67
N GLU A 56 -1.15 -13.98 -3.71
CA GLU A 56 -1.43 -15.14 -4.58
C GLU A 56 -0.15 -15.63 -5.26
N ALA A 57 0.63 -14.73 -5.87
CA ALA A 57 1.90 -15.08 -6.49
C ALA A 57 2.90 -15.65 -5.47
N PHE A 58 2.99 -15.05 -4.27
CA PHE A 58 3.82 -15.59 -3.18
C PHE A 58 3.38 -17.00 -2.78
N GLN A 59 2.08 -17.25 -2.64
CA GLN A 59 1.55 -18.56 -2.28
C GLN A 59 1.79 -19.61 -3.36
N GLU A 60 1.73 -19.24 -4.64
CA GLU A 60 2.03 -20.12 -5.77
C GLU A 60 3.53 -20.44 -5.87
N ASP A 61 4.39 -19.42 -5.92
CA ASP A 61 5.84 -19.56 -6.09
C ASP A 61 6.49 -20.31 -4.92
N PHE A 62 5.92 -20.20 -3.72
CA PHE A 62 6.46 -20.81 -2.50
C PHE A 62 5.55 -21.90 -1.91
N ALA A 63 4.59 -22.45 -2.68
CA ALA A 63 3.54 -23.35 -2.18
C ALA A 63 4.05 -24.55 -1.36
N GLU A 64 5.15 -25.17 -1.80
CA GLU A 64 5.73 -26.35 -1.13
C GLU A 64 6.85 -26.00 -0.13
N TRP A 65 7.12 -24.71 0.10
CA TRP A 65 8.20 -24.26 0.99
C TRP A 65 7.81 -24.38 2.46
N THR A 66 8.83 -24.62 3.30
CA THR A 66 8.68 -24.68 4.75
C THR A 66 9.64 -23.72 5.42
N THR A 67 9.44 -23.48 6.72
CA THR A 67 10.38 -22.71 7.55
C THR A 67 11.82 -23.22 7.40
N LYS A 68 12.02 -24.53 7.27
CA LYS A 68 13.36 -25.13 7.10
C LYS A 68 14.02 -24.72 5.79
N LEU A 69 13.25 -24.66 4.69
CA LEU A 69 13.76 -24.28 3.38
C LEU A 69 14.07 -22.78 3.34
N PHE A 70 13.19 -21.95 3.92
CA PHE A 70 13.46 -20.52 4.09
C PHE A 70 14.70 -20.26 4.96
N ASP A 71 14.91 -21.02 6.05
CA ASP A 71 16.07 -20.85 6.96
C ASP A 71 17.43 -21.14 6.27
N ILE A 72 17.46 -21.72 5.06
CA ILE A 72 18.68 -21.88 4.25
C ILE A 72 19.14 -20.53 3.66
N ALA A 73 18.18 -19.65 3.34
CA ALA A 73 18.45 -18.35 2.76
C ALA A 73 19.16 -17.42 3.75
N ASP A 74 19.77 -16.36 3.23
CA ASP A 74 20.32 -15.32 4.09
C ASP A 74 19.22 -14.59 4.88
N ARG A 75 19.45 -14.44 6.18
CA ARG A 75 18.51 -13.79 7.10
C ARG A 75 18.10 -12.39 6.65
N LEU A 76 19.03 -11.64 6.05
CA LEU A 76 18.75 -10.30 5.52
C LEU A 76 17.89 -10.35 4.26
N LEU A 77 18.07 -11.35 3.40
CA LEU A 77 17.21 -11.56 2.23
C LEU A 77 15.78 -11.90 2.66
N LEU A 78 15.60 -12.74 3.68
CA LEU A 78 14.25 -13.01 4.21
C LEU A 78 13.59 -11.77 4.83
N ARG A 79 14.38 -10.88 5.44
CA ARG A 79 13.89 -9.58 5.93
C ARG A 79 13.44 -8.71 4.75
N ASP A 80 14.25 -8.63 3.70
CA ASP A 80 13.96 -7.81 2.52
C ASP A 80 12.72 -8.34 1.78
N LEU A 81 12.58 -9.67 1.65
CA LEU A 81 11.37 -10.32 1.12
C LEU A 81 10.13 -9.97 1.94
N ARG A 82 10.21 -10.12 3.27
CA ARG A 82 9.09 -9.76 4.17
C ARG A 82 8.72 -8.29 4.04
N ASP A 83 9.71 -7.41 4.03
CA ASP A 83 9.48 -5.97 3.96
C ASP A 83 8.89 -5.60 2.58
N HIS A 84 9.35 -6.22 1.50
CA HIS A 84 8.77 -6.06 0.16
C HIS A 84 7.29 -6.46 0.12
N LEU A 85 6.94 -7.64 0.63
CA LEU A 85 5.54 -8.11 0.71
C LEU A 85 4.68 -7.13 1.50
N ARG A 86 5.14 -6.71 2.69
CA ARG A 86 4.39 -5.80 3.57
C ARG A 86 4.20 -4.41 2.95
N GLN A 87 5.24 -3.87 2.32
CA GLN A 87 5.18 -2.56 1.68
C GLN A 87 4.23 -2.54 0.48
N ASN A 88 3.97 -3.69 -0.13
CA ASN A 88 3.09 -3.82 -1.30
C ASN A 88 1.76 -4.49 -0.95
N GLY A 89 1.24 -4.31 0.27
CA GLY A 89 -0.15 -4.64 0.61
C GLY A 89 -0.39 -6.04 1.20
N VAL A 90 0.65 -6.85 1.38
CA VAL A 90 0.51 -8.16 2.05
C VAL A 90 0.55 -7.97 3.57
N PHE A 91 -0.53 -8.37 4.26
CA PHE A 91 -0.53 -8.34 5.71
C PHE A 91 0.46 -9.36 6.26
N ILE A 92 1.32 -8.91 7.19
CA ILE A 92 2.27 -9.78 7.88
C ILE A 92 2.30 -9.36 9.33
N GLU A 93 1.81 -10.24 10.19
CA GLU A 93 1.72 -9.99 11.62
C GLU A 93 3.09 -9.64 12.24
N ASN A 94 3.16 -8.50 12.91
CA ASN A 94 4.38 -8.04 13.56
C ASN A 94 4.50 -8.62 14.98
N ARG A 95 5.00 -9.86 15.09
CA ARG A 95 5.31 -10.50 16.37
C ARG A 95 6.81 -10.46 16.68
N PRO A 96 7.24 -9.74 17.74
CA PRO A 96 8.62 -9.83 18.23
C PRO A 96 9.03 -11.26 18.54
N GLY A 97 10.29 -11.61 18.27
CA GLY A 97 10.83 -12.95 18.57
C GLY A 97 10.47 -14.05 17.58
N VAL A 98 9.62 -13.78 16.58
CA VAL A 98 9.34 -14.74 15.50
C VAL A 98 10.37 -14.59 14.38
N LYS A 99 10.97 -15.70 13.95
CA LYS A 99 11.91 -15.72 12.82
C LYS A 99 11.22 -15.31 11.51
N TYR A 100 11.95 -14.64 10.63
CA TYR A 100 11.49 -14.28 9.28
C TYR A 100 10.99 -15.48 8.48
N ALA A 101 11.73 -16.60 8.48
CA ALA A 101 11.32 -17.83 7.81
C ALA A 101 9.94 -18.33 8.27
N LYS A 102 9.67 -18.26 9.58
CA LYS A 102 8.38 -18.67 10.12
C LYS A 102 7.26 -17.68 9.78
N GLN A 103 7.56 -16.39 9.76
CA GLN A 103 6.61 -15.36 9.30
C GLN A 103 6.21 -15.62 7.84
N LEU A 104 7.18 -15.91 6.97
CA LEU A 104 6.95 -16.18 5.54
C LEU A 104 6.16 -17.48 5.32
N GLU A 105 6.49 -18.56 6.03
CA GLU A 105 5.69 -19.80 5.97
C GLU A 105 4.24 -19.57 6.41
N ASN A 106 3.98 -18.73 7.41
CA ASN A 106 2.61 -18.46 7.85
C ASN A 106 1.77 -17.74 6.75
N ILE A 107 2.40 -16.99 5.85
CA ILE A 107 1.72 -16.30 4.74
C ILE A 107 1.21 -17.32 3.71
N LEU A 108 1.87 -18.49 3.58
CA LEU A 108 1.48 -19.54 2.62
C LEU A 108 0.07 -20.08 2.85
N THR A 109 -0.44 -19.97 4.09
CA THR A 109 -1.79 -20.40 4.47
C THR A 109 -2.68 -19.24 4.91
N GLN A 110 -2.22 -18.00 4.72
CA GLN A 110 -2.99 -16.82 5.09
C GLN A 110 -4.11 -16.59 4.06
N ASP A 111 -5.24 -16.08 4.52
CA ASP A 111 -6.28 -15.61 3.62
C ASP A 111 -5.75 -14.45 2.75
N VAL A 112 -6.13 -14.46 1.48
CA VAL A 112 -5.77 -13.41 0.51
C VAL A 112 -6.46 -12.10 0.89
N GLU A 113 -7.69 -12.18 1.40
CA GLU A 113 -8.47 -11.01 1.80
C GLU A 113 -8.14 -10.59 3.24
N HIS A 114 -7.22 -9.62 3.42
CA HIS A 114 -7.01 -8.96 4.71
C HIS A 114 -7.63 -7.56 4.73
N ASN A 115 -8.54 -7.33 5.68
CA ASN A 115 -9.11 -6.02 5.93
C ASN A 115 -8.15 -5.19 6.79
N TRP A 116 -7.37 -4.31 6.14
CA TRP A 116 -6.43 -3.43 6.81
C TRP A 116 -7.12 -2.40 7.71
N THR A 117 -6.67 -2.32 8.96
CA THR A 117 -7.07 -1.26 9.90
C THR A 117 -6.23 0.00 9.70
N GLU A 118 -6.75 1.16 10.10
CA GLU A 118 -6.01 2.44 10.03
C GLU A 118 -4.69 2.37 10.81
N GLN A 119 -4.66 1.68 11.96
CA GLN A 119 -3.46 1.53 12.78
C GLN A 119 -2.39 0.69 12.08
N GLU A 120 -2.79 -0.36 11.36
CA GLU A 120 -1.87 -1.18 10.57
C GLU A 120 -1.28 -0.40 9.40
N ILE A 121 -2.13 0.33 8.67
CA ILE A 121 -1.70 1.20 7.56
C ILE A 121 -0.72 2.26 8.07
N GLU A 122 -1.05 2.92 9.18
CA GLU A 122 -0.18 3.91 9.80
C GLU A 122 1.16 3.30 10.23
N PHE A 123 1.15 2.09 10.81
CA PHE A 123 2.35 1.39 11.23
C PHE A 123 3.30 1.09 10.07
N VAL A 124 2.78 0.62 8.93
CA VAL A 124 3.60 0.35 7.74
C VAL A 124 4.10 1.66 7.14
N THR A 125 3.22 2.65 6.98
CA THR A 125 3.56 3.96 6.38
C THR A 125 4.61 4.72 7.20
N LYS A 126 4.60 4.62 8.53
CA LYS A 126 5.65 5.23 9.39
C LYS A 126 7.03 4.62 9.18
N ARG A 127 7.13 3.42 8.62
CA ARG A 127 8.39 2.69 8.43
C ARG A 127 8.93 2.76 7.01
N GLY A 128 8.19 3.35 6.08
CA GLY A 128 8.62 3.53 4.70
C GLY A 128 7.44 3.65 3.74
N THR A 129 7.68 3.31 2.48
CA THR A 129 6.68 3.34 1.42
C THR A 129 5.60 2.28 1.65
N PHE A 130 4.34 2.65 1.44
CA PHE A 130 3.21 1.72 1.41
C PHE A 130 2.51 1.82 0.04
N ASN A 131 2.89 0.93 -0.88
CA ASN A 131 2.38 0.82 -2.24
C ASN A 131 1.21 -0.18 -2.28
N SER A 132 0.09 0.23 -1.72
CA SER A 132 -1.13 -0.58 -1.63
C SER A 132 -2.34 0.30 -1.94
N ARG A 133 -3.42 -0.30 -2.46
CA ARG A 133 -4.71 0.39 -2.61
C ARG A 133 -5.30 0.91 -1.30
N PHE A 134 -4.86 0.37 -0.15
CA PHE A 134 -5.29 0.81 1.19
C PHE A 134 -4.57 2.09 1.66
N ASN A 135 -3.59 2.60 0.92
CA ASN A 135 -2.92 3.85 1.27
C ASN A 135 -3.76 5.08 0.91
N THR A 136 -4.56 5.56 1.87
CA THR A 136 -5.43 6.75 1.72
C THR A 136 -4.65 8.06 1.50
N LYS A 137 -3.36 8.12 1.83
CA LYS A 137 -2.54 9.34 1.62
C LYS A 137 -2.15 9.55 0.16
N ASN A 138 -2.26 8.54 -0.70
CA ASN A 138 -2.01 8.72 -2.14
C ASN A 138 -3.11 9.57 -2.81
N GLU A 139 -4.34 9.59 -2.28
CA GLU A 139 -5.45 10.39 -2.83
C GLU A 139 -5.33 11.88 -2.52
N TYR A 140 -4.69 12.26 -1.41
CA TYR A 140 -4.54 13.68 -1.01
C TYR A 140 -3.36 14.41 -1.67
N SER A 141 -2.51 13.72 -2.45
CA SER A 141 -1.38 14.40 -3.13
C SER A 141 -1.75 14.98 -4.50
N SER A 142 -2.92 14.65 -5.06
CA SER A 142 -3.30 15.04 -6.43
C SER A 142 -4.26 16.22 -6.53
N GLN A 143 -4.79 16.74 -5.42
CA GLN A 143 -5.82 17.78 -5.47
C GLN A 143 -5.76 18.73 -4.28
N TYR A 144 -4.71 19.54 -4.12
CA TYR A 144 -4.81 20.91 -3.58
C TYR A 144 -3.50 21.64 -3.90
N PRO A 145 -3.51 22.82 -4.55
CA PRO A 145 -2.34 23.70 -4.55
C PRO A 145 -2.08 24.13 -3.11
N GLU A 146 -0.86 23.94 -2.61
CA GLU A 146 -0.44 24.46 -1.32
C GLU A 146 -0.66 25.98 -1.28
N GLU A 147 -1.66 26.41 -0.52
CA GLU A 147 -1.80 27.82 -0.14
C GLU A 147 -0.61 28.15 0.76
N ARG A 148 0.38 28.82 0.18
CA ARG A 148 1.46 29.47 0.91
C ARG A 148 0.84 30.48 1.87
N THR A 149 0.74 30.13 3.15
CA THR A 149 0.64 31.13 4.22
C THR A 149 1.98 31.83 4.33
N GLU A 150 2.13 32.93 3.60
CA GLU A 150 3.13 33.95 3.91
C GLU A 150 2.80 34.56 5.26
N LYS A 151 3.69 34.35 6.23
CA LYS A 151 3.69 35.10 7.49
C LYS A 151 4.10 36.53 7.17
N GLN A 152 3.17 37.47 7.26
CA GLN A 152 3.51 38.90 7.36
C GLN A 152 3.60 39.27 8.85
N ASP A 153 4.75 39.78 9.23
CA ASP A 153 4.98 40.48 10.48
C ASP A 153 4.11 41.76 10.51
N GLU A 154 3.04 41.78 11.29
CA GLU A 154 2.34 43.02 11.62
C GLU A 154 2.74 43.50 13.01
N GLN A 155 3.56 44.55 13.03
CA GLN A 155 3.69 45.43 14.18
C GLN A 155 2.38 46.21 14.36
N VAL A 156 1.84 46.11 15.58
CA VAL A 156 0.58 46.73 16.02
C VAL A 156 0.65 48.26 15.95
N PRO A 157 -0.26 48.95 15.22
CA PRO A 157 -0.47 50.38 15.41
C PRO A 157 -1.54 50.64 16.48
N ASN A 158 -1.20 51.60 17.34
CA ASN A 158 -1.91 52.10 18.51
C ASN A 158 -3.33 52.63 18.21
N LEU A 159 -4.35 52.12 18.92
CA LEU A 159 -5.74 52.58 18.88
C LEU A 159 -5.89 54.00 19.45
N ARG A 160 -5.90 55.03 18.61
CA ARG A 160 -6.58 56.32 18.86
C ARG A 160 -6.94 57.04 17.55
N ASP A 161 -8.05 56.67 16.92
CA ASP A 161 -8.97 57.65 16.34
C ASP A 161 -10.32 56.99 15.99
N LEU A 162 -11.32 57.19 16.84
CA LEU A 162 -12.71 56.80 16.61
C LEU A 162 -13.50 58.09 16.38
N THR A 163 -13.31 58.75 15.25
CA THR A 163 -14.28 59.71 14.73
C THR A 163 -14.31 59.60 13.21
N LEU A 164 -15.52 59.58 12.63
CA LEU A 164 -15.85 59.52 11.20
C LEU A 164 -16.13 58.12 10.59
N LEU A 165 -17.23 57.49 11.02
CA LEU A 165 -18.00 56.62 10.13
C LEU A 165 -19.40 57.22 9.90
N PRO A 166 -19.86 57.42 8.66
CA PRO A 166 -21.27 57.66 8.39
C PRO A 166 -22.05 56.35 8.54
N LYS A 167 -23.19 56.44 9.23
CA LYS A 167 -24.14 55.36 9.50
C LYS A 167 -24.79 54.91 8.19
N PHE A 168 -24.78 53.61 7.89
CA PHE A 168 -25.76 53.00 7.00
C PHE A 168 -26.48 51.85 7.68
N SER A 169 -27.79 51.93 7.57
CA SER A 169 -28.83 51.19 8.29
C SER A 169 -28.84 49.70 7.95
N LEU A 170 -29.14 48.89 8.96
CA LEU A 170 -29.55 47.51 8.83
C LEU A 170 -30.95 47.47 8.22
N GLU A 171 -31.11 46.82 7.06
CA GLU A 171 -32.41 46.32 6.63
C GLU A 171 -32.37 44.79 6.48
N ILE A 172 -33.29 44.18 7.23
CA ILE A 172 -33.58 42.76 7.31
C ILE A 172 -34.53 42.45 6.15
N ILE A 173 -34.31 41.38 5.38
CA ILE A 173 -35.34 40.83 4.50
C ILE A 173 -35.47 39.32 4.73
N PRO A 174 -36.70 38.76 4.84
CA PRO A 174 -36.96 37.48 5.46
C PRO A 174 -37.13 36.31 4.48
N THR A 175 -37.05 35.12 5.08
CA THR A 175 -37.41 33.79 4.59
C THR A 175 -38.82 33.72 4.00
N SER A 176 -38.96 33.19 2.78
CA SER A 176 -39.94 32.16 2.39
C SER A 176 -40.09 32.09 0.86
N TYR A 177 -40.04 30.87 0.30
CA TYR A 177 -40.92 30.49 -0.80
C TYR A 177 -41.21 28.99 -0.72
N ILE A 178 -42.48 28.69 -0.43
CA ILE A 178 -43.17 27.39 -0.55
C ILE A 178 -44.01 27.46 -1.83
N GLY A 179 -44.16 26.34 -2.53
CA GLY A 179 -45.20 26.08 -3.54
C GLY A 179 -44.81 24.81 -4.32
N GLN A 180 -45.24 23.61 -3.91
CA GLN A 180 -46.55 22.96 -4.09
C GLN A 180 -47.02 22.73 -5.54
N ASP A 181 -47.24 21.43 -5.79
CA ASP A 181 -48.29 20.78 -6.58
C ASP A 181 -48.19 20.74 -8.11
N GLY A 182 -48.45 19.53 -8.66
CA GLY A 182 -48.88 19.40 -10.05
C GLY A 182 -48.60 18.08 -10.78
N ASP A 183 -49.29 17.03 -10.36
CA ASP A 183 -49.94 16.03 -11.23
C ASP A 183 -49.23 14.84 -11.91
N LEU A 184 -49.92 13.71 -11.74
CA LEU A 184 -49.79 12.41 -12.39
C LEU A 184 -50.06 12.46 -13.90
N LYS A 185 -49.38 11.59 -14.66
CA LYS A 185 -50.05 10.74 -15.67
C LYS A 185 -49.41 9.35 -15.78
N LYS A 186 -50.22 8.33 -15.46
CA LYS A 186 -50.13 6.95 -15.98
C LYS A 186 -50.91 6.87 -17.30
N SER A 187 -50.36 6.16 -18.30
CA SER A 187 -51.10 5.46 -19.37
C SER A 187 -50.09 4.60 -20.16
N GLN A 188 -50.10 3.27 -19.99
CA GLN A 188 -50.69 2.25 -20.90
C GLN A 188 -49.84 2.04 -22.18
N LEU A 189 -49.18 0.87 -22.37
CA LEU A 189 -49.73 -0.36 -22.99
C LEU A 189 -50.28 -0.11 -24.42
N ASN A 190 -49.51 -0.48 -25.45
CA ASN A 190 -49.80 -1.59 -26.38
C ASN A 190 -48.90 -1.61 -27.63
N GLU A 191 -48.42 -2.83 -27.95
CA GLU A 191 -48.37 -3.52 -29.25
C GLU A 191 -47.60 -2.91 -30.44
N ASN A 192 -46.46 -3.52 -30.80
CA ASN A 192 -46.38 -4.59 -31.82
C ASN A 192 -45.02 -5.29 -31.79
#